data_AF-A0A537FG34-F1
#
_entry.id   AF-A0A537FG34-F1
#
_cell.length_a   1.000
_cell.length_b   1.000
_cell.length_c   1.000
_cell.angle_alpha   90.00
_cell.angle_beta   90.00
_cell.angle_gamma   90.00
#
_symmetry.space_group_name_H-M   'P 1'
#
loop_
_entity.id
_entity.type
_entity.pdbx_description
1 polymer ?
#
loop_
_entity_poly.entity_id
_entity_poly.type
_entity_poly.pdbx_seq_one_letter_code
_entity_poly.pdbx_strand_id
1 'polypeptide(L)'
;MVVKERRRCRLAVRQPRASYYAWKKEEVEKVLDLLRRSSSEGVPVIVEGRKDEAALRKLAVSGRVLCLKARRGSRLDFVEQLDGFDRVIVLTDFDREGRELRDWLYHELSRLGVKTDDTLWRRVKALSRSDVRSVEELPSFIRALEARAMGRRL
;
A
#
# COMPACT_ATOMS: atom_id res chain seq x y z
N MET A 1 -32.29 -46.01 -23.41
CA MET A 1 -30.88 -45.59 -23.62
C MET A 1 -30.84 -44.89 -24.97
N VAL A 2 -30.42 -43.63 -25.14
CA VAL A 2 -29.13 -43.03 -24.77
C VAL A 2 -29.31 -41.55 -24.40
N VAL A 3 -28.46 -41.13 -23.48
CA VAL A 3 -28.40 -39.88 -22.70
C VAL A 3 -28.16 -38.60 -23.51
N LYS A 4 -28.85 -37.52 -23.11
CA LYS A 4 -28.54 -36.13 -23.45
C LYS A 4 -27.13 -35.76 -22.98
N GLU A 5 -26.22 -35.53 -23.92
CA GLU A 5 -24.91 -35.00 -23.61
C GLU A 5 -24.98 -33.48 -23.40
N ARG A 6 -25.20 -33.07 -22.15
CA ARG A 6 -24.93 -31.70 -21.71
C ARG A 6 -23.42 -31.48 -21.77
N ARG A 7 -22.92 -30.85 -22.83
CA ARG A 7 -21.56 -30.31 -22.88
C ARG A 7 -21.40 -29.21 -21.82
N ARG A 8 -21.07 -29.60 -20.59
CA ARG A 8 -20.51 -28.66 -19.61
C ARG A 8 -19.16 -28.21 -20.16
N CYS A 9 -19.07 -26.92 -20.46
CA CYS A 9 -17.84 -26.25 -20.85
C CYS A 9 -16.78 -26.49 -19.76
N ARG A 10 -15.85 -27.40 -20.02
CA ARG A 10 -14.84 -27.89 -19.07
C ARG A 10 -13.54 -27.10 -19.19
N LEU A 11 -13.64 -25.78 -19.41
CA LEU A 11 -12.48 -24.90 -19.67
C LEU A 11 -12.19 -23.89 -18.55
N ALA A 12 -13.00 -23.83 -17.49
CA ALA A 12 -12.86 -22.86 -16.40
C ALA A 12 -12.05 -23.35 -15.17
N VAL A 13 -11.23 -24.40 -15.32
CA VAL A 13 -10.29 -24.82 -14.25
C VAL A 13 -8.87 -24.85 -14.83
N ARG A 14 -8.44 -23.73 -15.40
CA ARG A 14 -7.06 -23.55 -15.87
C ARG A 14 -6.32 -22.68 -14.85
N GLN A 15 -5.42 -23.29 -14.09
CA GLN A 15 -4.47 -22.67 -13.14
C GLN A 15 -5.09 -22.04 -11.86
N PRO A 16 -5.38 -22.83 -10.80
CA PRO A 16 -5.92 -22.33 -9.52
C PRO A 16 -5.07 -21.23 -8.85
N ARG A 17 -3.78 -21.15 -9.18
CA ARG A 17 -2.87 -20.12 -8.67
C ARG A 17 -3.05 -18.78 -9.39
N ALA A 18 -3.34 -18.77 -10.70
CA ALA A 18 -3.47 -17.54 -11.48
C ALA A 18 -4.68 -16.70 -11.03
N SER A 19 -5.83 -17.35 -10.79
CA SER A 19 -7.03 -16.67 -10.26
C SER A 19 -6.80 -16.06 -8.88
N TYR A 20 -6.04 -16.72 -8.00
CA TYR A 20 -5.64 -16.16 -6.71
C TYR A 20 -4.77 -14.90 -6.87
N TYR A 21 -3.77 -14.93 -7.74
CA TYR A 21 -2.94 -13.75 -7.98
C TYR A 21 -3.69 -12.61 -8.67
N ALA A 22 -4.65 -12.93 -9.55
CA ALA A 22 -5.54 -11.95 -10.16
C ALA A 22 -6.41 -11.24 -9.11
N TRP A 23 -7.07 -12.00 -8.24
CA TRP A 23 -7.81 -11.44 -7.10
C TRP A 23 -6.92 -10.60 -6.18
N LYS A 24 -5.75 -11.14 -5.79
CA LYS A 24 -4.80 -10.45 -4.92
C LYS A 24 -4.33 -9.13 -5.56
N LYS A 25 -4.09 -9.11 -6.88
CA LYS A 25 -3.75 -7.88 -7.62
C LYS A 25 -4.88 -6.87 -7.54
N GLU A 26 -6.11 -7.29 -7.80
CA GLU A 26 -7.28 -6.41 -7.76
C GLU A 26 -7.46 -5.75 -6.39
N GLU A 27 -7.27 -6.50 -5.30
CA GLU A 27 -7.34 -5.96 -3.95
C GLU A 27 -6.22 -4.96 -3.64
N VAL A 28 -5.00 -5.21 -4.12
CA VAL A 28 -3.91 -4.24 -4.01
C VAL A 28 -4.23 -2.97 -4.81
N GLU A 29 -4.79 -3.10 -6.02
CA GLU A 29 -5.11 -1.94 -6.87
C GLU A 29 -6.18 -1.05 -6.25
N LYS A 30 -7.24 -1.62 -5.68
CA LYS A 30 -8.28 -0.87 -4.92
C LYS A 30 -7.67 -0.03 -3.80
N VAL A 31 -6.68 -0.61 -3.13
CA VAL A 31 -5.97 0.01 -2.01
C VAL A 31 -5.07 1.15 -2.49
N LEU A 32 -4.39 0.99 -3.64
CA LEU A 32 -3.60 2.05 -4.27
C LEU A 32 -4.48 3.17 -4.84
N ASP A 33 -5.65 2.86 -5.39
CA ASP A 33 -6.59 3.86 -5.88
C ASP A 33 -7.09 4.76 -4.76
N LEU A 34 -7.37 4.18 -3.58
CA LEU A 34 -7.70 4.96 -2.39
C LEU A 34 -6.55 5.90 -2.00
N LEU A 35 -5.31 5.41 -2.03
CA LEU A 35 -4.13 6.24 -1.75
C LEU A 35 -4.00 7.40 -2.73
N ARG A 36 -4.11 7.12 -4.04
CA ARG A 36 -3.98 8.12 -5.10
C ARG A 36 -5.05 9.20 -4.95
N ARG A 37 -6.31 8.81 -4.73
CA ARG A 37 -7.44 9.73 -4.53
C ARG A 37 -7.22 10.62 -3.31
N SER A 38 -7.01 10.02 -2.13
CA SER A 38 -6.77 10.78 -0.90
C SER A 38 -5.59 11.73 -1.03
N SER A 39 -4.49 11.27 -1.63
CA SER A 39 -3.31 12.11 -1.86
C SER A 39 -3.60 13.27 -2.80
N SER A 40 -4.35 13.04 -3.89
CA SER A 40 -4.76 14.09 -4.84
C SER A 40 -5.74 15.11 -4.24
N GLU A 41 -6.52 14.71 -3.24
CA GLU A 41 -7.42 15.58 -2.46
C GLU A 41 -6.67 16.41 -1.40
N GLY A 42 -5.34 16.32 -1.35
CA GLY A 42 -4.50 17.13 -0.47
C GLY A 42 -4.14 16.45 0.85
N VAL A 43 -4.52 15.19 1.07
CA VAL A 43 -4.10 14.43 2.26
C VAL A 43 -2.60 14.12 2.17
N PRO A 44 -1.78 14.62 3.11
CA PRO A 44 -0.37 14.32 3.10
C PRO A 44 -0.11 12.84 3.42
N VAL A 45 0.88 12.26 2.73
CA VAL A 45 1.36 10.90 2.96
C VAL A 45 2.73 10.97 3.62
N ILE A 46 2.87 10.39 4.82
CA ILE A 46 4.12 10.30 5.55
C ILE A 46 4.82 8.99 5.18
N VAL A 47 6.09 9.08 4.82
CA VAL A 47 6.97 7.94 4.55
C VAL A 47 8.30 8.11 5.29
N GLU A 48 9.09 7.05 5.41
CA GLU A 48 10.36 7.13 6.11
C GLU A 48 11.42 7.85 5.31
N GLY A 49 11.61 7.51 4.03
CA GLY A 49 12.71 8.00 3.21
C GLY A 49 12.34 8.41 1.78
N ARG A 50 13.32 9.01 1.09
CA ARG A 50 13.17 9.48 -0.31
C ARG A 50 12.94 8.34 -1.30
N LYS A 51 13.44 7.15 -1.00
CA LYS A 51 13.23 5.97 -1.84
C LYS A 51 11.77 5.49 -1.76
N ASP A 52 11.14 5.57 -0.59
CA ASP A 52 9.70 5.33 -0.43
C ASP A 52 8.89 6.33 -1.24
N GLU A 53 9.23 7.63 -1.14
CA GLU A 53 8.61 8.66 -1.98
C GLU A 53 8.74 8.31 -3.47
N ALA A 54 9.95 7.97 -3.92
CA ALA A 54 10.18 7.58 -5.32
C ALA A 54 9.38 6.34 -5.73
N ALA A 55 9.18 5.38 -4.83
CA ALA A 55 8.32 4.23 -5.06
C ALA A 55 6.85 4.63 -5.19
N LEU A 56 6.34 5.51 -4.33
CA LEU A 56 4.98 6.05 -4.43
C LEU A 56 4.78 6.87 -5.72
N ARG A 57 5.78 7.63 -6.17
CA ARG A 57 5.73 8.34 -7.46
C ARG A 57 5.61 7.38 -8.63
N LYS A 58 6.34 6.25 -8.62
CA LYS A 58 6.18 5.18 -9.64
C LYS A 58 4.78 4.56 -9.63
N LEU A 59 4.07 4.66 -8.52
CA LEU A 59 2.67 4.22 -8.35
C LEU A 59 1.66 5.33 -8.60
N ALA A 60 2.06 6.44 -9.23
CA ALA A 60 1.21 7.57 -9.58
C ALA A 60 0.57 8.31 -8.39
N VAL A 61 1.21 8.28 -7.22
CA VAL A 61 0.83 9.15 -6.09
C VAL A 61 1.34 10.56 -6.37
N SER A 62 0.43 11.49 -6.67
CA SER A 62 0.75 12.85 -7.09
C SER A 62 0.78 13.88 -5.96
N GLY A 63 0.06 13.64 -4.86
CA GLY A 63 -0.05 14.60 -3.76
C GLY A 63 1.22 14.77 -2.93
N ARG A 64 1.04 15.42 -1.77
CA ARG A 64 2.13 15.77 -0.86
C ARG A 64 2.66 14.52 -0.15
N VAL A 65 3.93 14.20 -0.39
CA VAL A 65 4.66 13.12 0.31
C VAL A 65 5.71 13.75 1.23
N LEU A 66 5.70 13.36 2.50
CA LEU A 66 6.57 13.89 3.55
C LEU A 66 7.49 12.79 4.06
N CYS A 67 8.79 12.94 3.81
CA CYS A 67 9.81 11.98 4.24
C CYS A 67 10.33 12.35 5.63
N LEU A 68 10.20 11.45 6.60
CA LEU A 68 10.64 11.67 7.98
C LEU A 68 12.17 11.77 8.12
N LYS A 69 12.90 10.83 7.52
CA LYS A 69 14.38 10.72 7.63
C LYS A 69 15.14 11.67 6.69
N ALA A 70 14.44 12.36 5.79
CA ALA A 70 15.08 13.22 4.78
C ALA A 70 15.11 14.70 5.16
N ARG A 71 14.57 15.07 6.32
CA ARG A 71 14.52 16.45 6.81
C ARG A 71 15.59 16.71 7.85
N ARG A 72 16.04 17.96 7.91
CA ARG A 72 16.80 18.51 9.04
C ARG A 72 15.79 18.95 10.11
N GLY A 73 16.14 18.76 11.38
CA GLY A 73 15.27 19.06 12.51
C GLY A 73 14.94 17.82 13.33
N SER A 74 14.23 18.02 14.44
CA SER A 74 13.79 16.93 15.31
C SER A 74 12.57 16.21 14.71
N ARG A 75 12.28 15.02 15.24
CA ARG A 75 11.03 14.30 14.94
C ARG A 75 9.79 15.11 15.36
N LEU A 76 9.89 15.91 16.42
CA LEU A 76 8.78 16.75 16.89
C LEU A 76 8.52 17.89 15.91
N ASP A 77 9.56 18.56 15.42
CA ASP A 77 9.44 19.63 14.40
C ASP A 77 8.74 19.09 13.13
N PHE A 78 8.97 17.81 12.79
CA PHE A 78 8.29 17.15 11.69
C PHE A 78 6.78 16.96 11.94
N VAL A 79 6.37 16.71 13.19
CA VAL A 79 4.96 16.54 13.54
C VAL A 79 4.28 17.91 13.63
N GLU A 80 4.95 18.93 14.15
CA GLU A 80 4.41 20.30 14.26
C GLU A 80 4.04 20.91 12.91
N GLN A 81 4.81 20.67 11.84
CA GLN A 81 4.44 21.13 10.48
C GLN A 81 3.16 20.47 9.91
N LEU A 82 2.61 19.47 10.60
CA LEU A 82 1.35 18.82 10.25
C LEU A 82 0.16 19.39 11.03
N ASP A 83 0.39 20.37 11.92
CA ASP A 83 -0.68 21.11 12.55
C ASP A 83 -1.58 21.79 11.49
N GLY A 84 -2.89 21.80 11.74
CA GLY A 84 -3.92 22.28 10.81
C GLY A 84 -4.35 21.30 9.72
N PHE A 85 -3.77 20.10 9.61
CA PHE A 85 -4.31 19.04 8.76
C PHE A 85 -5.39 18.22 9.50
N ASP A 86 -6.52 17.94 8.85
CA ASP A 86 -7.55 17.08 9.47
C ASP A 86 -7.11 15.61 9.59
N ARG A 87 -6.32 15.14 8.60
CA ARG A 87 -5.84 13.76 8.54
C ARG A 87 -4.54 13.63 7.75
N VAL A 88 -3.76 12.61 8.07
CA VAL A 88 -2.54 12.21 7.35
C VAL A 88 -2.58 10.69 7.08
N ILE A 89 -1.98 10.25 5.98
CA ILE A 89 -1.78 8.81 5.71
C ILE A 89 -0.36 8.43 6.15
N VAL A 90 -0.21 7.34 6.92
CA VAL A 90 1.11 6.86 7.37
C VAL A 90 1.49 5.57 6.65
N LEU A 91 2.65 5.59 5.99
CA LEU A 91 3.26 4.45 5.32
C LEU A 91 4.72 4.29 5.74
N THR A 92 4.91 3.59 6.84
CA THR A 92 6.21 3.14 7.32
C THR A 92 6.56 1.76 6.79
N ASP A 93 7.78 1.31 7.04
CA ASP A 93 8.20 -0.04 6.70
C ASP A 93 7.33 -1.10 7.40
N PHE A 94 7.24 -2.27 6.79
CA PHE A 94 6.36 -3.36 7.21
C PHE A 94 7.05 -4.29 8.22
N ASP A 95 7.93 -3.75 9.06
CA ASP A 95 8.67 -4.47 10.10
C ASP A 95 8.27 -4.00 11.51
N ARG A 96 9.09 -4.35 12.51
CA ARG A 96 8.84 -3.96 13.91
C ARG A 96 9.07 -2.47 14.12
N GLU A 97 10.17 -1.93 13.59
CA GLU A 97 10.55 -0.52 13.76
C GLU A 97 9.54 0.40 13.06
N GLY A 98 9.08 0.02 11.86
CA GLY A 98 8.05 0.74 11.14
C GLY A 98 6.70 0.74 11.88
N ARG A 99 6.36 -0.33 12.62
CA ARG A 99 5.19 -0.34 13.51
C ARG A 99 5.35 0.60 14.69
N GLU A 100 6.49 0.54 15.38
CA GLU A 100 6.80 1.44 16.51
C GLU A 100 6.75 2.90 16.06
N LEU A 101 7.27 3.20 14.87
CA LEU A 101 7.21 4.53 14.29
C LEU A 101 5.78 4.98 13.98
N ARG A 102 4.97 4.10 13.40
CA ARG A 102 3.55 4.38 13.13
C ARG A 102 2.79 4.68 14.42
N ASP A 103 3.03 3.90 15.48
CA ASP A 103 2.36 4.07 16.76
C ASP A 103 2.81 5.38 17.43
N TRP A 104 4.10 5.72 17.35
CA TRP A 104 4.62 7.03 17.78
C TRP A 104 3.98 8.19 17.01
N LEU A 105 3.90 8.11 15.68
CA LEU A 105 3.23 9.12 14.84
C LEU A 105 1.75 9.28 15.23
N TYR A 106 1.05 8.17 15.45
CA TYR A 106 -0.34 8.19 15.92
C TYR A 106 -0.48 8.99 17.21
N HIS A 107 0.38 8.75 18.20
CA HIS A 107 0.33 9.44 19.48
C HIS A 107 0.60 10.95 19.35
N GLU A 108 1.66 11.35 18.65
CA GLU A 108 2.02 12.76 18.54
C GLU A 108 1.02 13.54 17.66
N LEU A 109 0.55 12.97 16.55
CA LEU A 109 -0.44 13.62 15.70
C LEU A 109 -1.80 13.77 16.37
N SER A 110 -2.19 12.78 17.20
CA SER A 110 -3.44 12.88 17.98
C SER A 110 -3.43 14.04 18.96
N ARG A 111 -2.26 14.41 19.50
CA ARG A 111 -2.11 15.59 20.38
C ARG A 111 -2.36 16.91 19.65
N LEU A 112 -2.11 16.93 18.33
CA LEU A 112 -2.40 18.06 17.45
C LEU A 112 -3.83 17.99 16.86
N GLY A 113 -4.65 17.01 17.25
CA GLY A 113 -5.99 16.82 16.68
C GLY A 113 -5.99 16.24 15.25
N VAL A 114 -4.84 15.81 14.74
CA VAL A 114 -4.68 15.28 13.38
C VAL A 114 -4.95 13.77 13.38
N LYS A 115 -5.86 13.33 12.51
CA LYS A 115 -6.19 11.89 12.40
C LYS A 115 -5.15 11.14 11.59
N THR A 116 -4.66 10.02 12.11
CA THR A 116 -3.77 9.12 11.38
C THR A 116 -4.58 8.03 10.66
N ASP A 117 -4.41 7.92 9.35
CA ASP A 117 -4.94 6.84 8.52
C ASP A 117 -3.82 5.83 8.19
N ASP A 118 -3.91 4.64 8.81
CA ASP A 118 -3.03 3.51 8.58
C ASP A 118 -3.73 2.37 7.79
N THR A 119 -4.90 2.63 7.20
CA THR A 119 -5.72 1.63 6.51
C THR A 119 -4.94 0.97 5.38
N LEU A 120 -4.24 1.78 4.60
CA LEU A 120 -3.37 1.32 3.52
C LEU A 120 -2.26 0.39 4.06
N TRP A 121 -1.56 0.81 5.11
CA TRP A 121 -0.51 0.01 5.72
C TRP A 121 -1.03 -1.36 6.16
N ARG A 122 -2.17 -1.40 6.88
CA ARG A 122 -2.81 -2.64 7.35
C ARG A 122 -3.22 -3.56 6.20
N ARG A 123 -3.85 -3.02 5.16
CA ARG A 123 -4.32 -3.79 4.00
C ARG A 123 -3.17 -4.35 3.18
N VAL A 124 -2.16 -3.53 2.91
CA VAL A 124 -0.96 -3.97 2.19
C VAL A 124 -0.25 -5.06 2.99
N LYS A 125 -0.05 -4.88 4.31
CA LYS A 125 0.58 -5.90 5.16
C LYS A 125 -0.19 -7.23 5.14
N ALA A 126 -1.52 -7.18 5.18
CA ALA A 126 -2.37 -8.38 5.12
C ALA A 126 -2.26 -9.10 3.77
N LEU A 127 -2.22 -8.35 2.66
CA LEU A 127 -2.10 -8.90 1.31
C LEU A 127 -0.68 -9.42 1.03
N SER A 128 0.36 -8.67 1.40
CA SER A 128 1.76 -9.01 1.10
C SER A 128 2.32 -10.08 2.05
N ARG A 129 1.81 -10.19 3.28
CA ARG A 129 2.38 -11.05 4.34
C ARG A 129 3.89 -10.79 4.54
N SER A 130 4.72 -11.67 4.01
CA SER A 130 6.19 -11.62 4.06
C SER A 130 6.83 -11.24 2.72
N ASP A 131 6.04 -11.06 1.66
CA ASP A 131 6.51 -10.75 0.30
C ASP A 131 7.03 -9.30 0.18
N VAL A 132 6.63 -8.41 1.10
CA VAL A 132 6.99 -6.99 1.10
C VAL A 132 7.40 -6.58 2.51
N ARG A 133 8.60 -5.99 2.62
CA ARG A 133 9.21 -5.52 3.86
C ARG A 133 9.19 -4.00 3.98
N SER A 134 9.23 -3.28 2.87
CA SER A 134 9.27 -1.81 2.84
C SER A 134 8.32 -1.24 1.79
N VAL A 135 8.06 0.07 1.88
CA VAL A 135 7.27 0.80 0.87
C VAL A 135 8.02 0.83 -0.48
N GLU A 136 9.36 0.87 -0.44
CA GLU A 136 10.22 0.80 -1.63
C GLU A 136 9.94 -0.43 -2.52
N GLU A 137 9.53 -1.55 -1.92
CA GLU A 137 9.27 -2.83 -2.58
C GLU A 137 7.87 -2.94 -3.21
N LEU A 138 6.96 -2.01 -2.96
CA LEU A 138 5.59 -2.09 -3.49
C LEU A 138 5.54 -2.16 -5.03
N PRO A 139 6.30 -1.34 -5.79
CA PRO A 139 6.25 -1.40 -7.25
C PRO A 139 6.68 -2.74 -7.82
N SER A 140 7.72 -3.38 -7.26
CA SER A 140 8.17 -4.70 -7.73
C SER A 140 7.17 -5.79 -7.33
N PHE A 141 6.58 -5.70 -6.14
CA PHE A 141 5.54 -6.62 -5.68
C PHE A 141 4.32 -6.61 -6.61
N ILE A 142 3.83 -5.44 -7.01
CA ILE A 142 2.68 -5.31 -7.92
C ILE A 142 3.01 -5.93 -9.29
N ARG A 143 4.18 -5.60 -9.88
CA ARG A 143 4.63 -6.23 -11.12
C ARG A 143 4.71 -7.76 -11.01
N ALA A 144 5.14 -8.26 -9.85
CA ALA A 144 5.22 -9.69 -9.62
C ALA A 144 3.83 -10.35 -9.50
N LEU A 145 2.84 -9.67 -8.93
CA LEU A 145 1.44 -10.12 -8.93
C LEU A 145 0.88 -10.15 -10.36
N GLU A 146 1.16 -9.14 -11.17
CA GLU A 146 0.73 -9.08 -12.57
C GLU A 146 1.27 -10.24 -13.40
N ALA A 147 2.58 -10.50 -13.31
CA ALA A 147 3.20 -11.61 -14.03
C ALA A 147 2.58 -12.97 -13.63
N ARG A 148 2.35 -13.18 -12.33
CA ARG A 148 1.75 -14.42 -11.82
C ARG A 148 0.27 -14.56 -12.18
N ALA A 149 -0.48 -13.45 -12.20
CA ALA A 149 -1.87 -13.42 -12.67
C ALA A 149 -1.97 -13.78 -14.16
N MET A 150 -0.99 -13.36 -14.96
CA MET A 150 -0.87 -13.74 -16.38
C MET A 150 -0.29 -15.15 -16.61
N GLY A 151 0.02 -15.92 -15.54
CA GLY A 151 0.58 -17.26 -15.64
C GLY A 151 2.05 -17.32 -16.08
N ARG A 152 2.78 -16.19 -16.03
CA ARG A 152 4.21 -16.14 -16.33
C ARG A 152 5.01 -16.65 -15.13
N ARG A 153 6.00 -17.53 -15.36
CA ARG A 153 7.05 -17.79 -14.36
C ARG A 153 8.02 -16.61 -14.39
N LEU A 154 8.25 -16.01 -13.21
CA LEU A 154 9.26 -14.99 -12.97
C LEU A 154 10.60 -15.65 -12.65
#